data_AF-A0A1V1P3G0-F1
#
_entry.id   AF-A0A1V1P3G0-F1
#
_cell.length_a   1.000
_cell.length_b   1.000
_cell.length_c   1.000
_cell.angle_alpha   90.00
_cell.angle_beta   90.00
_cell.angle_gamma   90.00
#
_symmetry.space_group_name_H-M   'P 1'
#
loop_
_entity.id
_entity.type
_entity.pdbx_description
1 polymer ?
#
loop_
_entity_poly.entity_id
_entity_poly.type
_entity_poly.pdbx_seq_one_letter_code
_entity_poly.pdbx_strand_id
1 'polypeptide(L)' 'MILFTQNVAEAFGILVDQIGHMVEVDEKHIEYRNREDKRMDHSLKRLNALEIAACKLDDKLLIILDARQFVSVIESQR' A
#
# COMPACT_ATOMS: atom_id res chain seq x y z
N MET A 1 -18.12 5.77 -26.43
CA MET A 1 -18.00 4.39 -25.93
C MET A 1 -17.68 4.48 -24.45
N ILE A 2 -18.61 4.13 -23.58
CA ILE A 2 -18.41 4.15 -22.11
C ILE A 2 -18.27 2.69 -21.70
N LEU A 3 -17.07 2.30 -21.24
CA LEU A 3 -16.85 0.99 -20.63
C LEU A 3 -17.27 1.06 -19.16
N PHE A 4 -18.40 0.44 -18.83
CA PHE A 4 -18.74 0.14 -17.45
C PHE A 4 -18.07 -1.17 -17.05
N THR A 5 -17.02 -1.08 -16.23
CA THR A 5 -16.53 -2.20 -15.43
C THR A 5 -17.49 -2.38 -14.26
N GLN A 6 -17.93 -3.62 -13.99
CA GLN A 6 -18.87 -3.97 -12.92
C GLN A 6 -18.32 -3.73 -11.51
N ASN A 7 -17.03 -3.40 -11.38
CA ASN A 7 -16.37 -3.30 -10.09
C ASN A 7 -15.51 -2.02 -10.06
N VAL A 8 -16.17 -0.88 -10.15
CA VAL A 8 -15.53 0.38 -9.74
C VAL A 8 -15.56 0.35 -8.22
N ALA A 9 -14.42 0.01 -7.60
CA ALA A 9 -14.27 0.13 -6.15
C ALA A 9 -14.70 1.54 -5.71
N GLU A 10 -15.29 1.65 -4.53
CA GLU A 10 -15.79 2.94 -4.02
C GLU A 10 -14.69 3.99 -4.07
N ALA A 11 -15.01 5.18 -4.58
CA ALA A 11 -14.05 6.27 -4.63
C ALA A 11 -13.74 6.72 -3.20
N PHE A 12 -12.45 6.76 -2.85
CA PHE A 12 -12.00 7.22 -1.53
C PHE A 12 -10.87 8.24 -1.68
N GLY A 13 -10.73 9.10 -0.67
CA GLY A 13 -9.62 10.03 -0.54
C GLY A 13 -8.65 9.56 0.54
N ILE A 14 -7.37 9.85 0.36
CA ILE A 14 -6.34 9.65 1.38
C ILE A 14 -5.88 11.04 1.83
N LEU A 15 -5.96 11.32 3.12
CA LEU A 15 -5.35 12.51 3.70
C LEU A 15 -3.86 12.26 3.87
N VAL A 16 -3.04 13.12 3.26
CA VAL A 16 -1.58 13.08 3.36
C VAL A 16 -1.07 14.47 3.71
N ASP A 17 0.08 14.53 4.39
CA ASP A 17 0.69 15.81 4.72
C ASP A 17 1.14 16.55 3.45
N GLN A 18 1.80 15.82 2.55
CA GLN A 18 2.34 16.35 1.30
C GLN A 18 2.33 15.27 0.21
N ILE A 19 2.11 15.70 -1.04
CA ILE A 19 2.32 14.85 -2.22
C ILE A 19 3.75 15.08 -2.70
N GLY A 20 4.54 14.00 -2.74
CA GLY A 20 5.92 14.03 -3.25
C GLY A 20 5.99 14.10 -4.79
N HIS A 21 7.20 13.95 -5.32
CA HIS A 21 7.42 13.87 -6.76
C HIS A 21 7.23 12.44 -7.28
N MET A 22 6.85 12.30 -8.55
CA MET A 22 6.92 11.01 -9.25
C MET A 22 8.39 10.65 -9.47
N VAL A 23 8.77 9.45 -9.05
CA VAL A 23 10.13 8.91 -9.23
C VAL A 23 10.06 7.61 -9.98
N GLU A 24 10.95 7.43 -10.95
CA GLU A 24 11.15 6.14 -11.61
C GLU A 24 12.06 5.28 -10.74
N VAL A 25 11.67 4.02 -10.56
CA VAL A 25 12.40 3.07 -9.72
C VAL A 25 12.64 1.77 -10.48
N ASP A 26 13.85 1.24 -10.37
CA ASP A 26 14.19 -0.09 -10.85
C ASP A 26 13.62 -1.13 -9.85
N GLU A 27 12.88 -2.11 -10.38
CA GLU A 27 12.24 -3.16 -9.57
C GLU A 27 13.24 -3.94 -8.71
N LYS A 28 14.52 -4.03 -9.10
CA LYS A 28 15.56 -4.70 -8.31
C LYS A 28 15.79 -4.06 -6.93
N HIS A 29 15.37 -2.81 -6.73
CA HIS A 29 15.45 -2.11 -5.45
C HIS A 29 14.19 -2.27 -4.60
N ILE A 30 13.21 -3.07 -5.06
CA ILE A 30 11.96 -3.35 -4.37
C ILE A 30 12.09 -4.69 -3.63
N GLU A 31 11.90 -4.63 -2.32
CA GLU A 31 11.82 -5.79 -1.44
C GLU A 31 10.36 -6.06 -1.09
N TYR A 32 9.82 -7.15 -1.64
CA TYR A 32 8.43 -7.56 -1.39
C TYR A 32 8.28 -8.21 -0.03
N ARG A 33 7.22 -7.84 0.69
CA ARG A 33 6.91 -8.40 2.01
C ARG A 33 6.34 -9.81 1.86
N ASN A 34 6.97 -10.79 2.50
CA ASN A 34 6.41 -12.13 2.62
C ASN A 34 5.26 -12.13 3.64
N ARG A 35 4.03 -12.34 3.15
CA ARG A 35 2.81 -12.40 3.99
C ARG A 35 2.79 -13.57 4.98
N GLU A 36 3.71 -14.53 4.84
CA GLU A 36 3.81 -15.72 5.68
C GLU A 36 4.74 -15.54 6.89
N ASP A 37 5.41 -14.40 7.03
CA ASP A 37 6.34 -14.19 8.14
C ASP A 37 5.58 -13.94 9.46
N LYS A 38 5.29 -15.04 10.17
CA LYS A 38 4.49 -15.09 11.41
C LYS A 38 5.18 -14.46 12.63
N ARG A 39 6.37 -13.86 12.49
CA ARG A 39 7.13 -13.24 13.58
C ARG A 39 6.78 -11.78 13.85
N MET A 40 5.51 -11.41 13.70
CA MET A 40 5.10 -10.02 13.84
C MET A 40 4.35 -9.75 15.13
N ASP A 41 4.80 -8.69 15.81
CA ASP A 41 4.13 -8.09 16.94
C ASP A 41 2.68 -7.70 16.58
N HIS A 42 1.73 -8.09 17.44
CA HIS A 42 0.30 -7.91 17.22
C HIS A 42 -0.09 -6.42 17.10
N SER A 43 0.69 -5.53 17.70
CA SER A 43 0.52 -4.06 17.66
C SER A 43 0.70 -3.46 16.26
N LEU A 44 1.52 -4.09 15.41
CA LEU A 44 1.88 -3.57 14.08
C LEU A 44 1.04 -4.17 12.93
N LYS A 45 0.12 -5.09 13.23
CA LYS A 45 -0.66 -5.81 12.20
C LYS A 45 -1.44 -4.92 11.23
N ARG A 46 -1.88 -3.73 11.67
CA ARG A 46 -2.70 -2.80 10.86
C ARG A 46 -1.93 -2.14 9.73
N LEU A 47 -0.73 -1.60 10.01
CA LEU A 47 0.14 -0.98 8.99
C LEU A 47 0.61 -2.02 7.97
N ASN A 48 0.89 -3.23 8.45
CA ASN A 48 1.41 -4.32 7.63
C ASN A 48 0.36 -4.97 6.71
N ALA A 49 -0.94 -4.72 6.91
CA ALA A 49 -1.98 -5.22 6.00
C ALA A 49 -2.00 -4.46 4.67
N LEU A 50 -1.67 -3.17 4.71
CA LEU A 50 -1.62 -2.32 3.52
C LEU A 50 -0.26 -2.36 2.84
N GLU A 51 0.82 -2.62 3.56
CA GLU A 51 2.17 -2.73 3.00
C GLU A 51 2.33 -3.95 2.09
N ILE A 52 2.79 -3.72 0.86
CA ILE A 52 3.17 -4.77 -0.10
C ILE A 52 4.68 -4.96 -0.11
N ALA A 53 5.43 -3.87 -0.07
CA ALA A 53 6.87 -3.86 -0.30
C ALA A 53 7.51 -2.58 0.23
N ALA A 54 8.84 -2.59 0.32
CA ALA A 54 9.65 -1.40 0.52
C ALA A 54 10.62 -1.23 -0.65
N CYS A 55 10.85 0.01 -1.07
CA CYS A 55 11.81 0.36 -2.11
C CYS A 55 12.89 1.25 -1.53
N LYS A 56 14.14 0.82 -1.66
CA LYS A 56 15.29 1.59 -1.21
C LYS A 56 15.76 2.53 -2.31
N LEU A 57 15.77 3.82 -2.01
CA LEU A 57 16.43 4.86 -2.79
C LEU A 57 17.76 5.23 -2.12
N ASP A 58 18.59 6.02 -2.80
CA ASP A 58 19.94 6.37 -2.33
C ASP A 58 19.95 6.90 -0.88
N ASP A 59 19.04 7.82 -0.56
CA ASP A 59 18.95 8.45 0.78
C ASP A 59 17.58 8.27 1.45
N LYS A 60 16.69 7.45 0.88
CA LYS A 60 15.29 7.35 1.33
C LYS A 60 14.77 5.92 1.26
N LEU A 61 13.76 5.64 2.07
CA LEU A 61 12.98 4.42 2.00
C LEU A 61 11.54 4.78 1.60
N LEU A 62 11.03 4.14 0.55
CA LEU A 62 9.63 4.24 0.16
C LEU A 62 8.89 2.98 0.59
N ILE A 63 7.73 3.14 1.22
CA ILE A 63 6.83 2.04 1.53
C ILE A 63 5.74 2.00 0.47
N ILE A 64 5.55 0.83 -0.15
CA ILE A 64 4.56 0.60 -1.20
C ILE A 64 3.31 0.02 -0.53
N LEU A 65 2.20 0.74 -0.68
CA LEU A 65 0.91 0.37 -0.09
C LEU A 65 -0.08 -0.11 -1.17
N ASP A 66 -0.89 -1.12 -0.83
CA ASP A 66 -1.94 -1.66 -1.70
C ASP A 66 -3.23 -0.84 -1.59
N ALA A 67 -3.41 0.14 -2.47
CA ALA A 67 -4.62 0.96 -2.51
C ALA A 67 -5.93 0.14 -2.56
N ARG A 68 -5.91 -1.07 -3.12
CA ARG A 68 -7.09 -1.96 -3.21
C ARG A 68 -7.56 -2.46 -1.84
N GLN A 69 -6.69 -2.43 -0.83
CA GLN A 69 -7.00 -2.92 0.52
C GLN A 69 -7.44 -1.83 1.48
N PHE A 70 -7.36 -0.55 1.10
CA PHE A 70 -7.56 0.58 2.01
C PHE A 70 -8.98 0.58 2.62
N VAL A 71 -10.01 0.46 1.77
CA VAL A 71 -11.41 0.44 2.23
C VAL A 71 -11.68 -0.80 3.07
N SER A 72 -11.25 -1.98 2.62
CA SER A 72 -11.47 -3.25 3.33
C SER A 72 -10.87 -3.28 4.74
N VAL A 73 -9.67 -2.71 4.93
CA VAL A 73 -9.02 -2.64 6.25
C VAL A 73 -9.77 -1.70 7.21
N ILE A 74 -10.50 -0.71 6.69
CA ILE A 74 -11.34 0.18 7.50
C ILE A 74 -12.68 -0.49 7.83
N GLU A 75 -13.31 -1.13 6.85
CA GLU A 75 -14.62 -1.78 7.02
C GLU A 75 -14.59 -2.96 8.00
N SER A 76 -13.51 -3.75 7.97
CA SER A 76 -13.32 -4.87 8.92
C SER A 76 -13.21 -4.45 10.40
N GLN A 77 -13.24 -3.15 10.70
CA GLN A 77 -13.19 -2.60 12.06
C GLN A 77 -14.55 -2.09 12.56
N ARG A 78 -15.61 -2.11 11.75
CA ARG A 78 -16.98 -1.83 12.17
C ARG A 78 -17.68 -3.08 12.70
#